data_AF-A0A5B1AFN1-F1
#
_entry.id   AF-A0A5B1AFN1-F1
#
_cell.length_a   1.000
_cell.length_b   1.000
_cell.length_c   1.000
_cell.angle_alpha   90.00
_cell.angle_beta   90.00
_cell.angle_gamma   90.00
#
_symmetry.space_group_name_H-M   'P 1'
#
loop_
_entity.id
_entity.type
_entity.pdbx_description
1 polymer ?
#
loop_
_entity_poly.entity_id
_entity_poly.type
_entity_poly.pdbx_seq_one_letter_code
_entity_poly.pdbx_strand_id
1 'polypeptide(L)'
;EGLAARLAGQTAEQQLHTLTTMVANAAAIVLAHPDPAALDADRPFKDLGIDSLTALELRNTLSRETGLKLPATLIFDHPTP
;
A
#
# COMPACT_ATOMS: atom_id res chain seq x y z
N GLU A 1 -17.27 6.69 -2.03
CA GLU A 1 -17.33 6.38 -0.59
C GLU A 1 -15.91 6.31 -0.05
N GLY A 2 -15.63 6.88 1.13
CA GLY A 2 -14.28 6.93 1.68
C GLY A 2 -13.84 5.59 2.29
N LEU A 3 -12.52 5.34 2.34
CA LEU A 3 -11.93 4.12 2.93
C LEU A 3 -12.49 3.81 4.33
N ALA A 4 -12.68 4.83 5.17
CA ALA A 4 -13.26 4.68 6.51
C ALA A 4 -14.67 4.07 6.51
N ALA A 5 -15.52 4.44 5.55
CA ALA A 5 -16.88 3.90 5.45
C ALA A 5 -16.87 2.41 5.04
N ARG A 6 -15.93 2.03 4.16
CA ARG A 6 -15.70 0.62 3.79
C ARG A 6 -15.19 -0.23 4.96
N LEU A 7 -14.36 0.35 5.83
CA LEU A 7 -13.80 -0.37 6.98
C LEU A 7 -14.78 -0.46 8.15
N ALA A 8 -15.69 0.51 8.33
CA ALA A 8 -16.58 0.60 9.48
C ALA A 8 -17.51 -0.62 9.69
N GLY A 9 -17.82 -1.38 8.64
CA GLY A 9 -18.64 -2.60 8.70
C GLY A 9 -17.85 -3.91 8.75
N GLN A 10 -16.51 -3.86 8.78
CA GLN A 10 -15.64 -5.02 8.66
C GLN A 10 -15.04 -5.43 10.01
N THR A 11 -14.77 -6.73 10.19
CA THR A 11 -13.94 -7.23 11.30
C THR A 11 -12.50 -6.76 11.14
N ALA A 12 -11.70 -6.78 12.22
CA ALA A 12 -10.29 -6.38 12.17
C ALA A 12 -9.49 -7.16 11.11
N GLU A 13 -9.79 -8.46 10.94
CA GLU A 13 -9.15 -9.31 9.92
C GLU A 13 -9.51 -8.88 8.49
N GLN A 14 -10.77 -8.53 8.26
CA GLN A 14 -11.25 -8.04 6.97
C GLN A 14 -10.71 -6.63 6.65
N GLN A 15 -10.61 -5.78 7.67
CA GLN A 15 -9.99 -4.47 7.56
C GLN A 15 -8.51 -4.59 7.17
N LEU A 16 -7.77 -5.47 7.85
CA LEU A 16 -6.36 -5.72 7.56
C LEU A 16 -6.20 -6.24 6.12
N HIS A 17 -6.96 -7.25 5.71
CA HIS A 17 -6.91 -7.78 4.35
C HIS A 17 -7.22 -6.71 3.29
N THR A 18 -8.23 -5.85 3.53
CA THR A 18 -8.57 -4.74 2.64
C THR A 18 -7.42 -3.74 2.53
N LEU A 19 -6.80 -3.38 3.66
CA LEU A 19 -5.69 -2.45 3.71
C LEU A 19 -4.44 -3.02 3.03
N THR A 20 -4.07 -4.27 3.30
CA THR A 20 -2.93 -4.94 2.65
C THR A 20 -3.15 -5.04 1.14
N THR A 21 -4.35 -5.42 0.70
CA THR A 21 -4.68 -5.47 -0.74
C THR A 21 -4.57 -4.08 -1.39
N MET A 22 -4.99 -3.03 -0.67
CA MET A 22 -4.86 -1.65 -1.14
C MET A 22 -3.40 -1.22 -1.27
N VAL A 23 -2.54 -1.57 -0.30
CA VAL A 23 -1.11 -1.28 -0.34
C VAL A 23 -0.42 -2.04 -1.48
N ALA A 24 -0.74 -3.33 -1.64
CA ALA A 24 -0.21 -4.16 -2.74
C ALA A 24 -0.62 -3.60 -4.12
N ASN A 25 -1.89 -3.21 -4.29
CA ASN A 25 -2.36 -2.55 -5.51
C ASN A 25 -1.60 -1.25 -5.80
N ALA A 26 -1.41 -0.40 -4.78
CA ALA A 26 -0.66 0.84 -4.95
C ALA A 26 0.79 0.59 -5.34
N ALA A 27 1.43 -0.43 -4.76
CA ALA A 27 2.79 -0.82 -5.11
C ALA A 27 2.89 -1.34 -6.56
N ALA A 28 1.93 -2.17 -7.00
CA ALA A 28 1.87 -2.66 -8.37
C ALA A 28 1.72 -1.53 -9.39
N ILE A 29 0.88 -0.54 -9.11
CA ILE A 29 0.69 0.64 -9.97
C ILE A 29 2.02 1.39 -10.13
N VAL A 30 2.74 1.63 -9.04
CA VAL A 30 4.03 2.33 -9.05
C VAL A 30 5.10 1.54 -9.80
N LEU A 31 5.11 0.22 -9.64
CA LEU A 31 6.04 -0.68 -10.32
C LEU A 31 5.66 -0.99 -11.78
N ALA A 32 4.52 -0.46 -12.26
CA ALA A 32 3.90 -0.87 -13.52
C ALA A 32 3.77 -2.40 -13.66
N HIS A 33 3.56 -3.08 -12.52
CA HIS A 33 3.44 -4.52 -12.46
C HIS A 33 2.06 -4.94 -13.01
N PRO A 34 1.99 -5.91 -13.92
CA PRO A 34 0.74 -6.27 -14.60
C PRO A 34 -0.28 -6.94 -13.69
N ASP A 35 0.18 -7.56 -12.59
CA ASP A 35 -0.68 -8.25 -11.64
C ASP A 35 -0.36 -7.83 -10.19
N PRO A 36 -1.26 -7.14 -9.49
CA PRO A 36 -1.05 -6.74 -8.10
C PRO A 36 -1.27 -7.87 -7.10
N ALA A 37 -2.04 -8.92 -7.45
CA ALA A 37 -2.28 -10.07 -6.60
C ALA A 37 -1.06 -11.02 -6.56
N ALA A 38 -0.16 -10.92 -7.54
CA ALA A 38 1.11 -11.60 -7.61
C ALA A 38 2.20 -10.95 -6.74
N LEU A 39 1.96 -9.75 -6.19
CA LEU A 39 2.87 -9.15 -5.23
C LEU A 39 2.77 -9.87 -3.88
N ASP A 40 3.91 -10.41 -3.47
CA ASP A 40 4.07 -11.14 -2.22
C ASP A 40 4.09 -10.13 -1.06
N ALA A 41 3.04 -10.12 -0.23
CA ALA A 41 2.91 -9.17 0.88
C ALA A 41 3.95 -9.40 2.00
N ASP A 42 4.63 -10.55 1.99
CA ASP A 42 5.72 -10.85 2.92
C ASP A 42 7.08 -10.33 2.41
N ARG A 43 7.17 -9.95 1.13
CA ARG A 43 8.41 -9.45 0.56
C ARG A 43 8.58 -7.96 0.81
N PRO A 44 9.81 -7.53 1.14
CA PRO A 44 10.08 -6.12 1.28
C PRO A 44 9.93 -5.42 -0.07
N PHE A 45 9.41 -4.20 -0.05
CA PHE A 45 9.23 -3.31 -1.20
C PHE A 45 10.49 -3.22 -2.06
N LYS A 46 11.67 -3.23 -1.43
CA LYS A 46 12.96 -3.20 -2.14
C LYS A 46 13.20 -4.43 -3.02
N ASP A 47 12.83 -5.63 -2.56
CA ASP A 47 12.93 -6.86 -3.36
C ASP A 47 11.85 -6.91 -4.47
N LEU A 48 10.75 -6.18 -4.29
CA LEU A 48 9.73 -5.99 -5.33
C LEU A 48 10.15 -4.94 -6.38
N GLY A 49 11.27 -4.24 -6.18
CA GLY A 49 11.78 -3.21 -7.10
C GLY A 49 11.39 -1.77 -6.73
N ILE A 50 10.86 -1.53 -5.52
CA ILE A 50 10.66 -0.18 -5.00
C ILE A 50 12.00 0.36 -4.49
N ASP A 51 12.40 1.49 -5.04
CA ASP A 51 13.56 2.30 -4.68
C ASP A 51 13.11 3.65 -4.07
N SER A 52 14.05 4.52 -3.72
CA SER A 52 13.76 5.75 -2.97
C SER A 52 12.75 6.68 -3.66
N LEU A 53 12.74 6.73 -5.00
CA LEU A 53 11.82 7.58 -5.76
C LEU A 53 10.42 6.96 -5.81
N THR A 54 10.34 5.68 -6.16
CA THR A 54 9.08 4.93 -6.24
C THR A 54 8.45 4.74 -4.85
N ALA A 55 9.24 4.69 -3.77
CA ALA A 55 8.75 4.74 -2.39
C ALA A 55 8.00 6.04 -2.09
N LEU A 56 8.50 7.18 -2.58
CA LEU A 56 7.81 8.47 -2.43
C LEU A 56 6.52 8.51 -3.24
N GLU A 57 6.52 7.94 -4.46
CA GLU A 57 5.32 7.81 -5.29
C GLU A 57 4.27 6.91 -4.63
N LEU A 58 4.66 5.74 -4.12
CA LEU A 58 3.80 4.83 -3.37
C LEU A 58 3.15 5.53 -2.18
N ARG A 59 3.96 6.24 -1.37
CA ARG A 59 3.46 7.04 -0.26
C ARG A 59 2.45 8.10 -0.73
N ASN A 60 2.71 8.79 -1.84
CA ASN A 60 1.80 9.80 -2.38
C ASN A 60 0.48 9.18 -2.86
N THR A 61 0.53 8.00 -3.49
CA THR A 61 -0.65 7.23 -3.90
C THR A 61 -1.47 6.81 -2.67
N LEU A 62 -0.83 6.23 -1.65
CA LEU A 62 -1.50 5.85 -0.39
C LEU A 62 -2.12 7.06 0.30
N SER A 63 -1.44 8.20 0.34
CA SER A 63 -1.96 9.43 0.93
C SER A 63 -3.22 9.94 0.21
N ARG A 64 -3.27 9.82 -1.13
CA ARG A 64 -4.44 10.19 -1.94
C ARG A 64 -5.62 9.26 -1.70
N GLU A 65 -5.37 7.96 -1.68
CA GLU A 65 -6.42 6.94 -1.52
C GLU A 65 -6.99 6.89 -0.09
N THR A 66 -6.13 7.04 0.92
CA THR A 66 -6.56 7.08 2.33
C THR A 66 -7.11 8.44 2.74
N GLY A 67 -6.75 9.51 2.02
CA GLY A 67 -6.99 10.89 2.44
C GLY A 67 -6.16 11.33 3.66
N LEU A 68 -5.20 10.51 4.10
CA LEU A 68 -4.36 10.77 5.27
C LEU A 68 -3.02 11.37 4.86
N LYS A 69 -2.44 12.18 5.76
CA LYS A 69 -1.09 12.72 5.59
C LYS A 69 -0.06 11.71 6.12
N LEU A 70 0.52 10.91 5.22
CA LEU A 70 1.50 9.88 5.58
C LEU A 70 2.93 10.47 5.66
N PRO A 71 3.76 10.05 6.64
CA PRO A 71 5.15 10.47 6.70
C PRO A 71 5.94 9.95 5.50
N ALA A 72 6.96 10.70 5.06
CA ALA A 72 7.81 10.28 3.94
C ALA A 72 8.69 9.04 4.28
N THR A 73 8.87 8.77 5.58
CA THR A 73 9.61 7.63 6.09
C THR A 73 8.77 6.35 6.20
N LEU A 74 7.45 6.40 5.92
CA LEU A 74 6.54 5.26 6.14
C LEU A 74 7.04 3.98 5.45
N ILE A 75 7.45 4.07 4.19
CA ILE A 75 7.91 2.92 3.39
C ILE A 75 9.26 2.37 3.90
N PHE A 76 10.04 3.19 4.61
CA PHE A 76 11.30 2.78 5.21
C PHE A 76 11.10 2.18 6.61
N ASP A 77 10.12 2.68 7.36
CA ASP A 77 9.73 2.17 8.69
C ASP A 77 8.97 0.84 8.58
N HIS A 78 8.14 0.73 7.53
CA HIS A 78 7.39 -0.45 7.16
C HIS A 78 7.82 -0.89 5.75
N PRO A 79 8.88 -1.70 5.65
CA PRO A 79 9.44 -2.11 4.37
C PRO A 79 8.59 -3.16 3.66
N THR A 80 7.46 -3.62 4.21
CA THR A 80 6.58 -4.63 3.63
C THR A 80 5.14 -4.11 3.50
N PRO A 81 4.35 -4.64 2.55
CA PRO A 81 2.92 -4.32 2.37
C PRO A 81 2.00 -4.63 3.55
#